data_AF-A0A382LK90-F1
#
_entry.id   AF-A0A382LK90-F1
#
_cell.length_a   1.000
_cell.length_b   1.000
_cell.length_c   1.000
_cell.angle_alpha   90.00
_cell.angle_beta   90.00
_cell.angle_gamma   90.00
#
_symmetry.space_group_name_H-M   'P 1'
#
loop_
_entity.id
_entity.type
_entity.pdbx_description
1 polymer ?
#
loop_
_entity_poly.entity_id
_entity_poly.type
_entity_poly.pdbx_seq_one_letter_code
_entity_poly.pdbx_strand_id
1 'polypeptide(L)'
;MNDIALIALDFNNFDDGRGYSQAYLLSKRWQYAGEIIGINAHLDQLQFMLRSGVTSYKLLEGYDGFDELDYSNGFSICYQAAANNSGLKEKF
;
A
#
# COMPACT_ATOMS: atom_id res chain seq x y z
N MET A 1 9.79 25.50 -13.46
CA MET A 1 9.50 25.04 -12.08
C MET A 1 9.71 23.54 -12.07
N ASN A 2 10.53 23.03 -11.15
CA ASN A 2 10.71 21.59 -10.96
C ASN A 2 9.59 21.10 -10.05
N ASP A 3 8.42 20.85 -10.61
CA ASP A 3 7.36 20.13 -9.90
C ASP A 3 7.81 18.67 -9.73
N ILE A 4 7.83 18.20 -8.50
CA ILE A 4 8.12 16.79 -8.21
C ILE A 4 6.93 16.00 -8.72
N ALA A 5 7.12 15.23 -9.80
CA ALA A 5 6.05 14.45 -10.42
C ALA A 5 5.71 13.17 -9.65
N LEU A 6 6.69 12.61 -8.94
CA LEU A 6 6.58 11.31 -8.28
C LEU A 6 7.38 11.26 -6.98
N ILE A 7 6.80 10.61 -5.97
CA ILE A 7 7.44 10.27 -4.70
C ILE A 7 7.32 8.75 -4.51
N ALA A 8 8.46 8.10 -4.35
CA ALA A 8 8.52 6.67 -4.05
C ALA A 8 8.66 6.43 -2.54
N LEU A 9 7.82 5.57 -2.00
CA LEU A 9 7.87 5.10 -0.61
C LEU A 9 8.20 3.61 -0.62
N ASP A 10 9.22 3.21 0.15
CA ASP A 10 9.70 1.83 0.18
C ASP A 10 9.00 1.03 1.28
N PHE A 11 8.36 -0.07 0.90
CA PHE A 11 7.62 -0.99 1.79
C PHE A 11 8.33 -2.34 1.99
N ASN A 12 9.63 -2.42 1.64
CA ASN A 12 10.42 -3.65 1.72
C ASN A 12 10.43 -4.33 3.11
N ASN A 13 10.20 -3.59 4.19
CA ASN A 13 10.09 -4.15 5.52
C ASN A 13 8.63 -4.20 5.97
N PHE A 14 8.11 -5.41 6.22
CA PHE A 14 6.71 -5.64 6.58
C PHE A 14 6.29 -4.92 7.87
N ASP A 15 7.19 -4.85 8.85
CA ASP A 15 6.93 -4.25 10.16
C ASP A 15 7.15 -2.73 10.19
N ASP A 16 7.50 -2.10 9.05
CA ASP A 16 7.76 -0.68 8.97
C ASP A 16 6.51 0.13 8.56
N GLY A 17 5.83 0.70 9.55
CA GLY A 17 4.63 1.50 9.33
C GLY A 17 4.85 2.92 8.77
N ARG A 18 6.10 3.36 8.57
CA ARG A 18 6.39 4.77 8.21
C ARG A 18 5.87 5.14 6.83
N GLY A 19 5.92 4.23 5.86
CA GLY A 19 5.42 4.46 4.50
C GLY A 19 3.94 4.88 4.49
N TYR A 20 3.10 4.24 5.31
CA TYR A 20 1.68 4.61 5.46
C TYR A 20 1.50 6.02 6.01
N SER A 21 2.27 6.39 7.03
CA SER A 21 2.20 7.72 7.65
C SER A 21 2.67 8.80 6.67
N GLN A 22 3.73 8.52 5.91
CA GLN A 22 4.25 9.42 4.88
C GLN A 22 3.24 9.62 3.75
N ALA A 23 2.65 8.54 3.22
CA ALA A 23 1.60 8.61 2.21
C ALA A 23 0.40 9.45 2.70
N TYR A 24 -0.02 9.25 3.96
CA TYR A 24 -1.12 10.00 4.54
C TYR A 24 -0.82 11.50 4.65
N LEU A 25 0.38 11.86 5.11
CA LEU A 25 0.78 13.26 5.20
C LEU A 25 0.88 13.92 3.82
N LEU A 26 1.49 13.24 2.86
CA LEU A 26 1.57 13.70 1.46
C LEU A 26 0.18 13.90 0.86
N SER A 27 -0.68 12.90 0.94
CA SER A 27 -2.02 12.91 0.32
C SER A 27 -3.01 13.84 1.02
N LYS A 28 -3.13 13.74 2.35
CA LYS A 28 -4.20 14.42 3.12
C LYS A 28 -3.80 15.77 3.67
N ARG A 29 -2.58 15.88 4.23
CA ARG A 29 -2.13 17.10 4.89
C ARG A 29 -1.54 18.10 3.90
N TRP A 30 -0.69 17.62 3.00
CA TRP A 30 0.00 18.47 2.04
C TRP A 30 -0.68 18.51 0.67
N GLN A 31 -1.69 17.67 0.44
CA GLN A 31 -2.46 17.63 -0.81
C GLN A 31 -1.55 17.52 -2.03
N TYR A 32 -0.48 16.73 -1.90
CA TYR A 32 0.46 16.48 -2.98
C TYR A 32 -0.30 15.88 -4.17
N ALA A 33 -0.17 16.55 -5.32
CA ALA A 33 -0.93 16.24 -6.53
C ALA A 33 -0.20 15.28 -7.49
N GLY A 34 1.08 14.99 -7.21
CA GLY A 34 1.84 14.02 -8.00
C GLY A 34 1.59 12.59 -7.55
N GLU A 35 2.28 11.65 -8.20
CA GLU A 35 2.16 10.24 -7.91
C GLU A 35 2.89 9.87 -6.61
N ILE A 36 2.20 9.15 -5.73
CA ILE A 36 2.79 8.52 -4.55
C ILE A 36 2.84 7.02 -4.83
N ILE A 37 3.99 6.52 -5.28
CA ILE A 37 4.17 5.11 -5.59
C ILE A 37 4.75 4.35 -4.39
N GLY A 38 4.14 3.23 -4.03
CA GLY A 38 4.73 2.30 -3.07
C GLY A 38 5.54 1.22 -3.78
N ILE A 39 6.83 1.10 -3.49
CA ILE A 39 7.72 0.10 -4.09
C ILE A 39 8.06 -1.00 -3.09
N ASN A 40 8.45 -2.17 -3.60
CA ASN A 40 8.70 -3.37 -2.78
C ASN A 40 7.49 -3.69 -1.89
N ALA A 41 6.28 -3.47 -2.43
CA ALA A 41 5.06 -3.70 -1.70
C ALA A 41 4.79 -5.19 -1.58
N HIS A 42 4.41 -5.64 -0.39
CA HIS A 42 3.80 -6.95 -0.24
C HIS A 42 2.34 -6.89 -0.70
N LEU A 43 1.86 -7.98 -1.29
CA LEU A 43 0.46 -8.09 -1.70
C LEU A 43 -0.50 -7.78 -0.53
N ASP A 44 -0.14 -8.24 0.67
CA ASP A 44 -0.96 -8.05 1.88
C ASP A 44 -1.04 -6.62 2.40
N GLN A 45 -0.17 -5.73 1.91
CA GLN A 45 -0.10 -4.33 2.33
C GLN A 45 -0.95 -3.40 1.46
N LEU A 46 -1.37 -3.85 0.27
CA LEU A 46 -2.00 -3.00 -0.75
C LEU A 46 -3.21 -2.24 -0.22
N GLN A 47 -4.12 -2.90 0.49
CA GLN A 47 -5.31 -2.22 1.02
C GLN A 47 -4.97 -1.10 2.00
N PHE A 48 -3.96 -1.28 2.85
CA PHE A 48 -3.50 -0.22 3.75
C PHE A 48 -2.82 0.91 2.99
N MET A 49 -1.97 0.58 2.01
CA MET A 49 -1.28 1.57 1.19
C MET A 49 -2.27 2.50 0.50
N LEU A 50 -3.28 1.93 -0.17
CA LEU A 50 -4.32 2.68 -0.89
C LEU A 50 -5.12 3.58 0.05
N ARG A 51 -5.50 3.08 1.23
CA ARG A 51 -6.22 3.86 2.26
C ARG A 51 -5.38 5.01 2.80
N SER A 52 -4.07 4.80 2.93
CA SER A 52 -3.12 5.81 3.36
C SER A 52 -2.87 6.88 2.30
N GLY A 53 -3.30 6.68 1.05
CA GLY A 53 -3.16 7.68 -0.02
C GLY A 53 -1.99 7.42 -0.97
N VAL A 54 -1.45 6.19 -0.99
CA VAL A 54 -0.63 5.71 -2.11
C VAL A 54 -1.51 5.65 -3.35
N THR A 55 -0.99 6.12 -4.48
CA THR A 55 -1.73 6.21 -5.75
C THR A 55 -1.42 5.08 -6.72
N SER A 56 -0.27 4.44 -6.58
CA SER A 56 0.19 3.32 -7.39
C SER A 56 1.17 2.46 -6.60
N TYR A 57 1.42 1.23 -7.05
CA TYR A 57 2.33 0.33 -6.37
C TYR A 57 3.14 -0.52 -7.34
N LYS A 58 4.29 -0.99 -6.84
CA LYS A 58 5.08 -2.05 -7.44
C LYS A 58 5.30 -3.13 -6.38
N LEU A 59 4.73 -4.30 -6.65
CA LEU A 59 4.89 -5.45 -5.78
C LEU A 59 6.35 -5.95 -5.76
N LEU A 60 6.71 -6.64 -4.69
CA LEU A 60 7.94 -7.43 -4.60
C LEU A 60 7.98 -8.46 -5.73
N GLU A 61 9.17 -8.77 -6.26
CA GLU A 61 9.33 -9.71 -7.39
C GLU A 61 8.69 -11.08 -7.14
N GLY A 62 8.59 -11.51 -5.87
CA GLY A 62 7.92 -12.76 -5.50
C GLY A 62 6.40 -12.80 -5.74
N TYR A 63 5.78 -11.67 -6.05
CA TYR A 63 4.35 -11.53 -6.35
C TYR A 63 4.08 -11.14 -7.81
N ASP A 64 4.96 -11.51 -8.74
CA ASP A 64 4.76 -11.26 -10.16
C ASP A 64 3.44 -11.87 -10.65
N GLY A 65 2.64 -11.06 -11.36
CA GLY A 65 1.33 -11.45 -11.87
C GLY A 65 0.16 -11.39 -10.89
N PHE A 66 0.39 -10.97 -9.63
CA PHE A 66 -0.67 -10.72 -8.65
C PHE A 66 -1.07 -9.25 -8.61
N ASP A 67 -2.32 -8.97 -8.24
CA ASP A 67 -2.83 -7.60 -8.08
C ASP A 67 -3.80 -7.42 -6.89
N GLU A 68 -4.40 -6.23 -6.79
CA GLU A 68 -5.41 -5.90 -5.78
C GLU A 68 -6.64 -6.83 -5.78
N LEU A 69 -7.05 -7.33 -6.95
CA LEU A 69 -8.16 -8.26 -7.11
C LEU A 69 -7.79 -9.63 -6.54
N ASP A 70 -6.54 -10.09 -6.74
CA ASP A 70 -6.04 -11.33 -6.16
C ASP A 70 -5.99 -11.27 -4.63
N TYR A 71 -5.58 -10.12 -4.07
CA TYR A 71 -5.68 -9.88 -2.63
C TYR A 71 -7.14 -9.97 -2.15
N SER A 72 -8.07 -9.35 -2.90
CA SER A 72 -9.48 -9.25 -2.51
C SER A 72 -10.26 -10.55 -2.68
N ASN A 73 -9.90 -11.40 -3.65
CA ASN A 73 -10.60 -12.66 -3.96
C ASN A 73 -9.94 -13.90 -3.33
N GLY A 74 -8.61 -13.91 -3.19
CA GLY A 74 -7.84 -15.13 -2.92
C GLY A 74 -7.49 -15.38 -1.46
N PHE A 75 -7.50 -14.35 -0.61
CA PHE A 75 -7.01 -14.48 0.76
C PHE A 75 -8.17 -14.67 1.74
N SER A 76 -8.28 -15.86 2.32
CA SER A 76 -9.08 -16.09 3.53
C SER A 76 -8.41 -15.53 4.79
N ILE A 77 -7.17 -15.03 4.66
CA ILE A 77 -6.33 -14.63 5.79
C ILE A 77 -5.84 -13.20 5.59
N CYS A 78 -6.13 -12.31 6.55
CA CYS A 78 -5.52 -10.99 6.66
C CYS A 78 -4.54 -10.96 7.83
N TYR A 79 -3.38 -10.34 7.63
CA TYR A 79 -2.45 -10.09 8.73
C TYR A 79 -2.85 -8.87 9.57
N GLN A 80 -3.58 -7.91 8.98
CA GLN A 80 -4.13 -6.76 9.69
C GLN A 80 -5.55 -6.43 9.20
N ALA A 81 -6.46 -6.20 10.14
CA ALA A 81 -7.83 -5.82 9.86
C ALA A 81 -7.96 -4.35 9.40
N ALA A 82 -8.77 -4.13 8.39
CA ALA A 82 -9.13 -2.88 7.75
C ALA A 82 -10.63 -2.90 7.39
N ALA A 83 -11.23 -1.73 7.16
CA ALA A 83 -12.67 -1.66 6.92
C ALA A 83 -13.14 -2.43 5.67
N ASN A 84 -12.25 -2.65 4.71
CA ASN A 84 -12.48 -3.36 3.45
C ASN A 84 -12.00 -4.83 3.44
N ASN A 85 -11.49 -5.35 4.57
CA ASN A 85 -11.16 -6.78 4.72
C ASN A 85 -11.73 -7.40 6.02
N SER A 86 -12.74 -6.76 6.62
CA SER A 86 -13.36 -7.14 7.90
C SER A 86 -13.98 -8.55 7.95
N GLY A 87 -14.11 -9.23 6.81
CA GLY A 87 -14.58 -10.62 6.71
C GLY A 87 -13.47 -11.68 6.54
N LEU A 88 -12.20 -11.28 6.50
CA LEU A 88 -11.07 -12.20 6.34
C LEU A 88 -10.56 -12.66 7.72
N LYS A 89 -10.08 -13.91 7.82
CA LYS A 89 -9.58 -14.46 9.10
C LYS A 89 -8.24 -13.83 9.46
N GLU A 90 -8.06 -13.43 10.71
CA GLU A 90 -6.75 -12.95 11.17
C GLU A 90 -5.80 -14.12 11.40
N LYS A 91 -4.53 -14.01 10.97
CA LYS A 91 -3.48 -14.98 11.31
C LYS A 91 -2.44 -14.30 12.19
N PHE A 92 -2.37 -14.75 13.44
CA PHE A 92 -1.35 -14.38 14.42
C PHE A 92 -0.17 -15.36 14.37
#